data_AF-A9JVQ1-F1
#
_entry.id   AF-A9JVQ1-F1
#
_cell.length_a   1.000
_cell.length_b   1.000
_cell.length_c   1.000
_cell.angle_alpha   90.00
_cell.angle_beta   90.00
_cell.angle_gamma   90.00
#
_symmetry.space_group_name_H-M   'P 1'
#
loop_
_entity.id
_entity.type
_entity.pdbx_description
1 polymer ?
#
loop_
_entity_poly.entity_id
_entity_poly.type
_entity_poly.pdbx_seq_one_letter_code
_entity_poly.pdbx_strand_id
1 'polypeptide(L)'
;MGNGGPTGGVRRVDCIRFRIGGDGYESPIDEDDEDADGMHESSAVKETFDVSFAVSFGSLSGEWVAKGLEAIADDINTERNPASGSRTSELERQEHSQITSTAWKSKFVEAQRKLWETQEEVKSLKDKILEAIL
;
A
#
# COMPACT_ATOMS: atom_id res chain seq x y z
N MET A 1 -10.27 13.64 26.51
CA MET A 1 -8.79 13.55 26.39
C MET A 1 -8.46 12.24 25.71
N GLY A 2 -7.63 12.28 24.66
CA GLY A 2 -7.22 11.11 23.89
C GLY A 2 -6.24 11.51 22.81
N ASN A 3 -5.06 12.00 23.20
CA ASN A 3 -3.97 12.37 22.31
C ASN A 3 -3.22 11.11 21.81
N GLY A 4 -3.90 10.22 21.12
CA GLY A 4 -3.33 8.98 20.60
C GLY A 4 -3.76 8.74 19.17
N GLY A 5 -3.26 9.54 18.23
CA GLY A 5 -3.36 9.23 16.80
C GLY A 5 -2.61 7.95 16.47
N PRO A 6 -2.83 7.35 15.28
CA PRO A 6 -2.02 6.22 14.83
C PRO A 6 -0.54 6.60 14.84
N THR A 7 0.27 5.82 15.55
CA THR A 7 1.72 5.97 15.62
C THR A 7 2.35 4.85 14.80
N GLY A 8 3.27 5.18 13.90
CA GLY A 8 3.83 4.20 12.99
C GLY A 8 4.48 4.83 11.76
N GLY A 9 4.97 3.98 10.86
CA GLY A 9 5.62 4.43 9.64
C GLY A 9 6.21 3.29 8.83
N VAL A 10 6.90 3.67 7.76
CA VAL A 10 7.68 2.75 6.92
C VAL A 10 8.81 2.16 7.76
N ARG A 11 8.88 0.83 7.81
CA ARG A 11 9.95 0.09 8.50
C ARG A 11 11.05 -0.35 7.56
N ARG A 12 10.69 -0.77 6.35
CA ARG A 12 11.63 -1.29 5.36
C ARG A 12 11.12 -1.00 3.96
N VAL A 13 12.05 -0.70 3.07
CA VAL A 13 11.83 -0.60 1.63
C VAL A 13 12.85 -1.50 0.98
N ASP A 14 12.39 -2.54 0.29
CA ASP A 14 13.23 -3.44 -0.49
C ASP A 14 13.11 -3.03 -1.96
N CYS A 15 14.23 -2.76 -2.63
CA CYS A 15 14.27 -2.42 -4.05
C CYS A 15 14.68 -3.67 -4.84
N ILE A 16 13.93 -4.01 -5.88
CA ILE A 16 14.21 -5.17 -6.73
C ILE A 16 14.35 -4.68 -8.16
N ARG A 17 15.50 -4.99 -8.77
CA ARG A 17 15.86 -4.57 -10.13
C ARG A 17 15.77 -5.74 -11.10
N PHE A 18 15.20 -5.47 -12.27
CA PHE A 18 15.08 -6.44 -13.35
C PHE A 18 15.66 -5.85 -14.63
N ARG A 19 16.48 -6.64 -15.33
CA ARG A 19 16.90 -6.36 -16.69
C ARG A 19 15.82 -6.86 -17.65
N ILE A 20 15.37 -5.98 -18.56
CA ILE A 20 14.44 -6.34 -19.63
C ILE A 20 15.26 -6.69 -20.88
N GLY A 21 15.19 -7.95 -21.30
CA GLY A 21 15.80 -8.42 -22.53
C GLY A 21 15.10 -7.88 -23.77
N GLY A 22 15.76 -7.97 -24.94
CA GLY A 22 15.14 -7.59 -26.23
C GLY A 22 13.96 -8.46 -26.65
N ASP A 23 13.77 -9.60 -25.96
CA ASP A 23 12.63 -10.50 -26.06
C ASP A 23 11.47 -10.14 -25.10
N GLY A 24 11.67 -9.14 -24.24
CA GLY A 24 10.68 -8.68 -23.26
C GLY A 24 10.66 -9.48 -21.95
N TYR A 25 11.58 -10.43 -21.72
CA TYR A 25 11.66 -11.15 -20.45
C TYR A 25 12.40 -10.33 -19.38
N GLU A 26 11.87 -10.37 -18.15
CA GLU A 26 12.44 -9.74 -16.97
C GLU A 26 13.37 -10.73 -16.24
N SER A 27 14.64 -10.37 -16.09
CA SER A 27 15.64 -11.17 -15.33
C SER A 27 16.10 -10.40 -14.09
N PRO A 28 16.02 -10.99 -12.87
CA PRO A 28 16.54 -10.35 -11.65
C PRO A 28 18.00 -9.95 -11.82
N ILE A 29 18.37 -8.80 -11.28
CA ILE A 29 19.76 -8.35 -11.17
C ILE A 29 20.21 -8.61 -9.73
N ASP A 30 21.27 -9.38 -9.54
CA ASP A 30 21.85 -9.62 -8.22
C ASP A 30 22.61 -8.37 -7.76
N GLU A 31 22.44 -7.98 -6.48
CA GLU A 31 23.04 -6.76 -5.91
C GLU A 31 24.56 -6.84 -5.76
N ASP A 32 25.13 -8.05 -5.81
CA ASP A 32 26.59 -8.30 -5.72
C ASP A 32 27.30 -8.20 -7.08
N ASP A 33 26.57 -8.04 -8.20
CA ASP A 33 27.13 -7.81 -9.53
C ASP A 33 27.40 -6.30 -9.74
N GLU A 34 28.32 -5.73 -8.93
CA GLU A 34 28.78 -4.34 -9.05
C GLU A 34 29.49 -4.04 -10.40
N ASP A 35 29.69 -5.05 -11.26
CA ASP A 35 30.34 -4.96 -12.58
C ASP A 35 29.36 -4.83 -13.78
N ALA A 36 28.06 -4.71 -13.54
CA ALA A 36 27.05 -4.74 -14.62
C ALA A 36 26.86 -3.41 -15.41
N ASP A 37 27.64 -2.37 -15.12
CA ASP A 37 27.64 -1.09 -15.86
C ASP A 37 28.34 -1.19 -17.24
N GLY A 38 28.85 -2.37 -17.61
CA GLY A 38 29.82 -2.51 -18.69
C GLY A 38 29.33 -2.84 -20.09
N MET A 39 28.15 -3.46 -20.31
CA MET A 39 27.78 -3.92 -21.67
C MET A 39 26.28 -4.09 -21.89
N HIS A 40 25.61 -3.09 -22.47
CA HIS A 40 24.74 -3.17 -23.66
C HIS A 40 23.85 -1.91 -23.72
N GLU A 41 24.05 -1.10 -24.75
CA GLU A 41 23.46 0.24 -24.96
C GLU A 41 21.92 0.29 -25.19
N SER A 42 21.15 -0.72 -24.76
CA SER A 42 19.70 -0.76 -25.02
C SER A 42 18.85 -1.63 -24.11
N SER A 43 19.38 -2.18 -23.00
CA SER A 43 18.53 -2.92 -22.05
C SER A 43 17.80 -1.96 -21.11
N ALA A 44 16.46 -1.94 -21.18
CA ALA A 44 15.67 -1.23 -20.19
C ALA A 44 15.77 -1.92 -18.83
N VAL A 45 15.98 -1.14 -17.76
CA VAL A 45 15.96 -1.65 -16.39
C VAL A 45 14.64 -1.25 -15.77
N LYS A 46 13.96 -2.21 -15.12
CA LYS A 46 12.75 -2.00 -14.34
C LYS A 46 13.08 -2.13 -12.88
N GLU A 47 12.64 -1.15 -12.09
CA GLU A 47 12.77 -1.16 -10.64
C GLU A 47 11.39 -1.30 -10.00
N THR A 48 11.29 -2.17 -9.00
CA THR A 48 10.08 -2.36 -8.20
C THR A 48 10.42 -2.27 -6.72
N PHE A 49 9.47 -1.83 -5.90
CA PHE A 49 9.68 -1.57 -4.49
C PHE A 49 8.66 -2.34 -3.64
N ASP A 50 9.16 -3.07 -2.66
CA ASP A 50 8.36 -3.71 -1.61
C ASP A 50 8.47 -2.87 -0.33
N VAL A 51 7.37 -2.25 0.09
CA VAL A 51 7.33 -1.33 1.25
C VAL A 51 6.62 -2.00 2.41
N SER A 52 7.34 -2.20 3.51
CA SER A 52 6.82 -2.73 4.76
C SER A 52 6.53 -1.59 5.75
N PHE A 53 5.32 -1.54 6.28
CA PHE A 53 4.88 -0.55 7.26
C PHE A 53 4.30 -1.20 8.50
N ALA A 54 4.49 -0.52 9.64
CA ALA A 54 3.87 -0.92 10.89
C ALA A 54 3.18 0.28 11.51
N VAL A 55 1.98 0.05 12.01
CA VAL A 55 1.12 1.07 12.60
C VAL A 55 0.52 0.51 13.87
N SER A 56 0.57 1.30 14.93
CA SER A 56 -0.07 1.04 16.21
C SER A 56 -1.12 2.10 16.52
N PHE A 57 -2.22 1.67 17.11
CA PHE A 57 -3.29 2.49 17.62
C PHE A 57 -3.63 2.04 19.04
N GLY A 58 -3.10 2.75 20.04
CA GLY A 58 -3.23 2.35 21.45
C GLY A 58 -2.62 0.97 21.69
N SER A 59 -3.44 -0.02 22.04
CA SER A 59 -3.03 -1.42 22.25
C SER A 59 -3.09 -2.29 20.99
N LEU A 60 -3.64 -1.78 19.89
CA LEU A 60 -3.70 -2.51 18.62
C LEU A 60 -2.44 -2.21 17.82
N SER A 61 -1.77 -3.24 17.29
CA SER A 61 -0.68 -3.08 16.33
C SER A 61 -0.93 -3.94 15.10
N GLY A 62 -0.46 -3.46 13.96
CA GLY A 62 -0.49 -4.19 12.70
C GLY A 62 0.78 -3.96 11.89
N GLU A 63 1.08 -4.94 11.05
CA GLU A 63 2.15 -4.91 10.07
C GLU A 63 1.55 -5.20 8.70
N TRP A 64 2.01 -4.49 7.69
CA TRP A 64 1.53 -4.60 6.33
C TRP A 64 2.70 -4.46 5.36
N VAL A 65 2.55 -5.09 4.20
CA VAL A 65 3.54 -5.02 3.12
C VAL A 65 2.80 -4.71 1.82
N ALA A 66 3.24 -3.67 1.11
CA ALA A 66 2.83 -3.38 -0.25
C ALA A 66 3.97 -3.82 -1.18
N LYS A 67 3.68 -4.71 -2.13
CA LYS A 67 4.69 -5.31 -3.02
C LYS A 67 4.60 -4.79 -4.44
N GLY A 68 5.72 -4.76 -5.15
CA GLY A 68 5.80 -4.47 -6.58
C GLY A 68 5.35 -3.04 -6.93
N LEU A 69 5.64 -2.07 -6.05
CA LEU A 69 5.38 -0.67 -6.36
C LEU A 69 6.36 -0.20 -7.43
N GLU A 70 5.88 0.54 -8.43
CA GLU A 70 6.72 1.15 -9.46
C GLU A 70 6.75 2.66 -9.22
N ALA A 71 7.94 3.25 -9.20
CA ALA A 71 8.09 4.69 -9.07
C ALA A 71 7.88 5.34 -10.45
N ILE A 72 6.71 5.92 -10.67
CA ILE A 72 6.47 6.75 -11.86
C ILE A 72 7.13 8.10 -11.58
N ALA A 73 8.31 8.33 -12.16
CA ALA A 73 8.88 9.66 -12.22
C ALA A 73 8.00 10.49 -13.17
N ASP A 74 7.18 11.39 -12.62
CA ASP A 74 6.58 12.49 -13.39
C ASP A 74 7.74 13.41 -13.82
N ASP A 75 8.42 13.03 -14.89
CA ASP A 75 9.49 13.79 -15.49
C ASP A 75 8.85 14.98 -16.21
N ILE A 76 8.72 16.11 -15.50
CA ILE A 76 8.13 17.37 -16.00
C ILE A 76 8.94 17.95 -17.20
N ASN A 77 10.05 17.33 -17.61
CA ASN A 77 10.76 17.73 -18.81
C ASN A 77 11.40 16.52 -19.50
N THR A 78 10.74 15.92 -20.48
CA THR A 78 11.40 15.48 -21.72
C THR A 78 10.36 15.18 -22.80
N GLU A 79 10.41 15.92 -23.90
CA GLU A 79 9.76 15.57 -25.16
C GLU A 79 10.25 14.18 -25.62
N ARG A 80 9.40 13.15 -25.56
CA ARG A 80 9.72 11.85 -26.18
C ARG A 80 8.47 11.17 -26.76
N ASN A 81 8.40 11.25 -28.09
CA ASN A 81 7.99 10.23 -29.07
C ASN A 81 6.77 9.33 -28.75
N PRO A 82 5.64 9.43 -29.48
CA PRO A 82 4.39 8.71 -29.19
C PRO A 82 4.35 7.25 -29.70
N ALA A 83 5.48 6.54 -29.68
CA ALA A 83 5.58 5.17 -30.19
C ALA A 83 6.11 4.20 -29.12
N SER A 84 5.38 4.06 -28.02
CA SER A 84 5.45 2.84 -27.21
C SER A 84 4.09 2.61 -26.57
N GLY A 85 3.48 1.48 -26.92
CA GLY A 85 2.14 1.12 -26.51
C GLY A 85 2.10 0.79 -25.03
N SER A 86 1.68 1.75 -24.21
CA SER A 86 1.22 1.51 -22.85
C SER A 86 0.22 2.60 -22.47
N ARG A 87 -1.02 2.49 -22.96
CA ARG A 87 -2.13 3.40 -22.60
C ARG A 87 -3.43 2.68 -22.25
N THR A 88 -3.45 1.35 -22.26
CA THR A 88 -4.66 0.57 -22.00
C THR A 88 -4.75 0.01 -20.57
N SER A 89 -3.65 -0.01 -19.80
CA SER A 89 -3.67 -0.57 -18.43
C SER A 89 -3.92 0.44 -17.30
N GLU A 90 -3.79 1.75 -17.55
CA GLU A 90 -3.97 2.76 -16.49
C GLU A 90 -5.45 3.04 -16.16
N LEU A 91 -6.33 3.01 -17.17
CA LEU A 91 -7.76 3.27 -16.98
C LEU A 91 -8.46 2.16 -16.16
N GLU A 92 -8.12 0.89 -16.39
CA GLU A 92 -8.71 -0.23 -15.62
C GLU A 92 -8.17 -0.31 -14.17
N ARG A 93 -6.90 0.05 -13.93
CA ARG A 93 -6.31 0.06 -12.59
C ARG A 93 -6.85 1.19 -11.72
N GLN A 94 -7.11 2.36 -12.30
CA GLN A 94 -7.65 3.50 -11.56
C GLN A 94 -9.09 3.25 -11.09
N GLU A 95 -9.90 2.58 -11.91
CA GLU A 95 -11.27 2.19 -11.54
C GLU A 95 -11.27 1.14 -10.41
N HIS A 96 -10.39 0.14 -10.48
CA HIS A 96 -10.28 -0.89 -9.44
C HIS A 96 -9.80 -0.35 -8.08
N SER A 97 -8.91 0.65 -8.09
CA SER A 97 -8.42 1.32 -6.88
C SER A 97 -9.51 2.18 -6.20
N GLN A 98 -10.37 2.84 -6.98
CA GLN A 98 -11.49 3.61 -6.45
C GLN A 98 -12.61 2.72 -5.87
N ILE A 99 -12.88 1.58 -6.51
CA ILE A 99 -13.86 0.59 -6.04
C ILE A 99 -13.43 -0.01 -4.70
N THR A 100 -12.15 -0.37 -4.55
CA THR A 100 -11.62 -0.95 -3.31
C THR A 100 -11.59 0.06 -2.16
N SER A 101 -11.18 1.32 -2.41
CA SER A 101 -11.21 2.40 -1.42
C SER A 101 -12.62 2.67 -0.88
N THR A 102 -13.62 2.71 -1.77
CA THR A 102 -15.02 2.92 -1.39
C THR A 102 -15.57 1.75 -0.56
N ALA A 103 -15.21 0.51 -0.92
CA ALA A 103 -15.59 -0.67 -0.16
C ALA A 103 -14.97 -0.67 1.26
N TRP A 104 -13.70 -0.28 1.40
CA TRP A 104 -13.03 -0.18 2.69
C TRP A 104 -13.63 0.90 3.59
N LYS A 105 -13.96 2.06 3.02
CA LYS A 105 -14.64 3.14 3.75
C LYS A 105 -16.01 2.68 4.28
N SER A 106 -16.77 1.96 3.47
CA SER A 106 -18.05 1.39 3.89
C SER A 106 -17.89 0.40 5.04
N LYS A 107 -16.94 -0.54 4.93
CA LYS A 107 -16.65 -1.51 6.01
C LYS A 107 -16.19 -0.84 7.30
N PHE A 108 -15.38 0.21 7.19
CA PHE A 108 -14.92 0.98 8.35
C PHE A 108 -16.09 1.64 9.09
N VAL A 109 -16.97 2.33 8.37
CA VAL A 109 -18.16 2.98 8.96
C VAL A 109 -19.10 1.94 9.58
N GLU A 110 -19.28 0.79 8.93
CA GLU A 110 -20.10 -0.30 9.49
C GLU A 110 -19.49 -0.87 10.79
N ALA A 111 -18.18 -1.09 10.83
CA ALA A 111 -17.47 -1.56 12.02
C ALA A 111 -17.57 -0.54 13.17
N GLN A 112 -17.42 0.75 12.86
CA GLN A 112 -17.57 1.83 13.85
C GLN A 112 -18.98 1.87 14.43
N ARG A 113 -20.02 1.67 13.61
CA ARG A 113 -21.41 1.57 14.09
C ARG A 113 -21.61 0.38 15.03
N LYS A 114 -21.15 -0.82 14.64
CA LYS A 114 -21.27 -2.03 15.47
C LYS A 114 -20.57 -1.88 16.82
N LEU A 115 -19.43 -1.22 16.84
CA LEU A 115 -18.69 -0.92 18.08
C LEU A 115 -19.47 0.02 18.99
N TRP A 116 -20.14 1.03 18.43
CA TRP A 116 -21.01 1.93 19.18
C TRP A 116 -22.21 1.20 19.79
N GLU A 117 -22.90 0.38 18.99
CA GLU A 117 -24.07 -0.41 19.43
C GLU A 117 -23.71 -1.33 20.61
N THR A 118 -22.62 -2.09 20.47
CA THR A 118 -22.14 -2.98 21.55
C THR A 118 -21.72 -2.21 22.80
N GLN A 119 -21.08 -1.04 22.66
CA GLN A 119 -20.71 -0.22 23.80
C GLN A 119 -21.94 0.33 24.54
N GLU A 120 -23.00 0.70 23.81
CA GLU A 120 -24.27 1.17 24.38
C GLU A 120 -25.03 0.04 25.07
N GLU A 121 -25.09 -1.15 24.49
CA GLU A 121 -25.66 -2.34 25.11
C GLU A 121 -24.96 -2.69 26.44
N VAL A 122 -23.62 -2.69 26.44
CA VAL A 122 -22.83 -2.94 27.65
C VAL A 122 -23.10 -1.88 28.71
N LYS A 123 -23.22 -0.61 28.31
CA LYS A 123 -23.55 0.48 29.24
C LYS A 123 -24.95 0.29 29.83
N SER A 124 -25.96 0.04 28.99
CA SER A 124 -27.32 -0.21 29.45
C SER A 124 -27.40 -1.41 30.40
N LEU A 125 -26.65 -2.48 30.10
CA LEU A 125 -26.62 -3.67 30.94
C LEU A 125 -25.98 -3.37 32.30
N LYS A 126 -24.90 -2.59 32.34
CA LYS A 126 -24.28 -2.11 33.58
C LYS A 126 -25.25 -1.27 34.41
N ASP A 127 -25.98 -0.35 33.79
CA ASP A 127 -26.95 0.51 34.48
C ASP A 127 -28.08 -0.32 35.09
N LYS A 128 -28.64 -1.31 34.36
CA LYS A 128 -29.65 -2.24 34.88
C LYS A 128 -29.16 -3.10 36.04
N ILE A 129 -27.91 -3.57 35.97
CA ILE A 129 -27.31 -4.35 37.07
C ILE A 129 -27.14 -3.47 38.30
N LEU A 130 -26.67 -2.23 38.14
CA LEU A 130 -26.55 -1.28 39.24
C LEU A 130 -27.91 -0.97 39.87
N GLU A 131 -28.96 -0.81 39.05
CA GLU A 131 -30.34 -0.61 39.52
C GLU A 131 -30.89 -1.83 40.27
N ALA A 132 -30.53 -3.06 39.87
CA ALA A 132 -30.99 -4.28 40.53
C ALA A 132 -30.25 -4.62 41.83
N ILE A 133 -29.08 -4.01 42.06
CA ILE A 133 -28.27 -4.17 43.28
C ILE A 133 -28.62 -3.09 44.33
N LEU A 134 -29.18 -1.96 43.88
CA LEU A 134 -29.72 -0.87 44.72
C LEU A 134 -31.13 -1.19 45.24
#